data_AF-A7HJW4-F1
#
_entry.id   AF-A7HJW4-F1
#
_cell.length_a   1.000
_cell.length_b   1.000
_cell.length_c   1.000
_cell.angle_alpha   90.00
_cell.angle_beta   90.00
_cell.angle_gamma   90.00
#
_symmetry.space_group_name_H-M   'P 1'
#
loop_
_entity.id
_entity.type
_entity.pdbx_description
1 polymer ?
#
loop_
_entity_poly.entity_id
_entity_poly.type
_entity_poly.pdbx_seq_one_letter_code
_entity_poly.pdbx_strand_id
1 'polypeptide(L)'
;MKSNEKVPLRVKKSKAYQELLKLAQDNDNEVNENNNNNIETNYLITDIKFDENLRKTLKGILKNIIKYSIPFIIVELTLFIIFGLWSAIIGLFFGTIGSLLGLLFIAKSYENYDIITLGSFKIPKMYGLRYIFYASLFLLSTLITKEPMWGIIGTFIGMINLKMVIYLFSWRW
;
A
#
# COMPACT_ATOMS: atom_id res chain seq x y z
N MET A 1 22.66 -23.94 -34.47
CA MET A 1 21.76 -24.13 -33.31
C MET A 1 21.01 -22.83 -33.09
N LYS A 2 19.68 -22.90 -33.01
CA LYS A 2 18.75 -21.77 -33.16
C LYS A 2 18.69 -20.88 -31.92
N SER A 3 18.69 -19.57 -32.19
CA SER A 3 18.32 -18.46 -31.30
C SER A 3 16.91 -18.69 -30.72
N ASN A 4 16.78 -18.65 -29.39
CA ASN A 4 15.48 -18.61 -28.71
C ASN A 4 15.13 -17.15 -28.40
N GLU A 5 14.25 -16.60 -29.24
CA GLU A 5 13.55 -15.34 -29.04
C GLU A 5 12.79 -15.32 -27.72
N LYS A 6 12.92 -14.19 -27.00
CA LYS A 6 12.09 -13.85 -25.85
C LYS A 6 10.66 -13.57 -26.33
N VAL A 7 9.73 -14.46 -25.99
CA VAL A 7 8.29 -14.22 -26.17
C VAL A 7 7.83 -13.17 -25.15
N PRO A 8 7.32 -11.99 -25.54
CA PRO A 8 6.72 -11.07 -24.60
C PRO A 8 5.38 -11.63 -24.10
N LEU A 9 5.17 -11.59 -22.79
CA LEU A 9 3.91 -11.88 -22.11
C LEU A 9 2.82 -10.94 -22.63
N ARG A 10 2.11 -11.39 -23.67
CA ARG A 10 0.91 -10.74 -24.20
C ARG A 10 -0.19 -10.89 -23.15
N VAL A 11 -0.47 -9.81 -22.41
CA VAL A 11 -1.68 -9.69 -21.58
C VAL A 11 -2.86 -10.09 -22.46
N LYS A 12 -3.55 -11.17 -22.09
CA LYS A 12 -4.73 -11.68 -22.80
C LYS A 12 -5.86 -10.67 -22.58
N LYS A 13 -5.88 -9.62 -23.40
CA LYS A 13 -6.91 -8.58 -23.42
C LYS A 13 -8.28 -9.26 -23.52
N SER A 14 -9.20 -8.88 -22.62
CA SER A 14 -10.53 -9.48 -22.55
C SER A 14 -11.26 -9.33 -23.89
N LYS A 15 -12.21 -10.23 -24.17
CA LYS A 15 -12.99 -10.21 -25.42
C LYS A 15 -13.70 -8.86 -25.61
N ALA A 16 -14.17 -8.27 -24.52
CA ALA A 16 -14.75 -6.92 -24.48
C ALA A 16 -13.75 -5.82 -24.92
N TYR A 17 -12.47 -5.92 -24.52
CA TYR A 17 -11.46 -4.95 -24.94
C TYR A 17 -11.14 -5.05 -26.44
N GLN A 18 -11.20 -6.26 -27.02
CA GLN A 18 -11.00 -6.43 -28.46
C GLN A 18 -12.21 -5.97 -29.28
N GLU A 19 -13.43 -6.13 -28.76
CA GLU A 19 -14.65 -5.58 -29.37
C GLU A 19 -14.67 -4.05 -29.32
N LEU A 20 -14.22 -3.43 -28.22
CA LEU A 20 -14.05 -1.98 -28.13
C LEU A 20 -13.00 -1.44 -29.11
N LEU A 21 -11.90 -2.18 -29.32
CA LEU A 21 -10.89 -1.82 -30.32
C LEU A 21 -11.42 -1.91 -31.75
N LYS A 22 -12.24 -2.92 -32.06
CA LYS A 22 -12.89 -3.02 -33.37
C LYS A 22 -13.90 -1.91 -33.60
N LEU A 23 -14.73 -1.60 -32.60
CA LEU A 23 -15.69 -0.49 -32.67
C LEU A 23 -15.02 0.87 -32.82
N ALA A 24 -13.83 1.06 -32.26
CA ALA A 24 -13.03 2.27 -32.47
C ALA A 24 -12.45 2.32 -33.89
N GLN A 25 -11.89 1.21 -34.38
CA GLN A 25 -11.29 1.15 -35.73
C GLN A 25 -12.32 1.26 -36.87
N ASP A 26 -13.54 0.76 -36.67
CA ASP A 26 -14.60 0.89 -37.68
C ASP A 26 -15.19 2.31 -37.73
N ASN A 27 -15.06 3.11 -36.66
CA ASN A 27 -15.48 4.52 -36.61
C ASN A 27 -14.45 5.51 -37.17
N ASP A 28 -13.15 5.13 -37.20
CA ASP A 28 -12.06 6.02 -37.65
C ASP A 28 -11.99 6.18 -39.18
N ASN A 29 -12.73 5.37 -39.96
CA ASN A 29 -12.74 5.47 -41.43
C ASN A 29 -13.68 6.54 -41.98
N GLU A 30 -14.48 7.25 -41.16
CA GLU A 30 -15.45 8.23 -41.68
C GLU A 30 -15.41 9.63 -41.06
N VAL A 31 -14.56 9.94 -40.06
CA VAL A 31 -14.61 11.27 -39.42
C VAL A 31 -13.23 11.83 -39.05
N ASN A 32 -12.68 12.60 -40.01
CA ASN A 32 -11.91 13.85 -39.85
C ASN A 32 -10.83 13.97 -38.74
N GLU A 33 -9.63 14.38 -39.15
CA GLU A 33 -8.45 14.76 -38.34
C GLU A 33 -8.72 15.78 -37.21
N ASN A 34 -9.86 16.46 -37.18
CA ASN A 34 -10.27 17.36 -36.09
C ASN A 34 -10.79 16.64 -34.83
N ASN A 35 -11.12 15.34 -34.90
CA ASN A 35 -11.59 14.59 -33.74
C ASN A 35 -10.46 13.94 -32.92
N ASN A 36 -9.29 13.68 -33.51
CA ASN A 36 -8.18 13.02 -32.80
C ASN A 36 -7.63 13.87 -31.64
N ASN A 37 -7.54 15.20 -31.81
CA ASN A 37 -7.12 16.11 -30.72
C ASN A 37 -8.14 16.17 -29.58
N ASN A 38 -9.44 16.06 -29.87
CA ASN A 38 -10.51 16.03 -28.87
C ASN A 38 -10.61 14.69 -28.15
N ILE A 39 -10.24 13.60 -28.83
CA ILE A 39 -10.25 12.25 -28.25
C ILE A 39 -9.04 12.07 -27.32
N GLU A 40 -7.83 12.43 -27.74
CA GLU A 40 -6.63 12.38 -26.88
C GLU A 40 -6.74 13.30 -25.66
N THR A 41 -7.26 14.53 -25.83
CA THR A 41 -7.49 15.43 -24.69
C THR A 41 -8.57 14.90 -23.75
N ASN A 42 -9.65 14.29 -24.25
CA ASN A 42 -10.65 13.67 -23.39
C ASN A 42 -10.08 12.48 -22.61
N TYR A 43 -9.25 11.63 -23.23
CA TYR A 43 -8.58 10.52 -22.53
C TYR A 43 -7.62 11.02 -21.43
N LEU A 44 -6.78 12.00 -21.75
CA LEU A 44 -5.89 12.64 -20.76
C LEU A 44 -6.69 13.29 -19.61
N ILE A 45 -7.79 13.98 -19.90
CA ILE A 45 -8.64 14.61 -18.89
C ILE A 45 -9.36 13.55 -18.03
N THR A 46 -9.81 12.44 -18.62
CA THR A 46 -10.41 11.34 -17.84
C THR A 46 -9.40 10.63 -16.97
N ASP A 47 -8.18 10.39 -17.45
CA ASP A 47 -7.11 9.77 -16.65
C ASP A 47 -6.67 10.68 -15.50
N ILE A 48 -6.52 11.99 -15.77
CA ILE A 48 -6.20 12.99 -14.73
C ILE A 48 -7.33 13.07 -13.68
N LYS A 49 -8.60 13.11 -14.11
CA LYS A 49 -9.75 13.13 -13.17
C LYS A 49 -9.90 11.82 -12.41
N PHE A 50 -9.60 10.68 -13.03
CA PHE A 50 -9.63 9.36 -12.40
C PHE A 50 -8.56 9.27 -11.31
N ASP A 51 -7.33 9.70 -11.60
CA ASP A 51 -6.23 9.73 -10.64
C ASP A 51 -6.52 10.71 -9.47
N GLU A 52 -7.08 11.88 -9.74
CA GLU A 52 -7.43 12.84 -8.69
C GLU A 52 -8.55 12.33 -7.76
N ASN A 53 -9.59 11.70 -8.33
CA ASN A 53 -10.68 11.10 -7.54
C ASN A 53 -10.22 9.88 -6.74
N LEU A 54 -9.34 9.05 -7.31
CA LEU A 54 -8.73 7.91 -6.62
C LEU A 54 -7.90 8.41 -5.43
N ARG A 55 -7.07 9.44 -5.64
CA ARG A 55 -6.24 10.03 -4.59
C ARG A 55 -7.07 10.67 -3.47
N LYS A 56 -8.17 11.35 -3.80
CA LYS A 56 -9.11 11.90 -2.79
C LYS A 56 -9.76 10.77 -1.99
N THR A 57 -10.19 9.70 -2.64
CA THR A 57 -10.81 8.54 -2.00
C THR A 57 -9.81 7.83 -1.07
N LEU A 58 -8.59 7.58 -1.53
CA LEU A 58 -7.52 6.97 -0.73
C LEU A 58 -7.15 7.82 0.49
N LYS A 59 -7.05 9.15 0.34
CA LYS A 59 -6.83 10.07 1.48
C LYS A 59 -7.97 10.00 2.49
N GLY A 60 -9.23 9.91 2.01
CA GLY A 60 -10.40 9.75 2.88
C GLY A 60 -10.38 8.45 3.68
N ILE A 61 -10.08 7.34 3.01
CA ILE A 61 -9.94 6.01 3.66
C ILE A 61 -8.81 6.04 4.69
N LEU A 62 -7.64 6.57 4.34
CA LEU A 62 -6.50 6.66 5.24
C LEU A 62 -6.83 7.50 6.49
N LYS A 63 -7.50 8.64 6.31
CA LYS A 63 -7.95 9.50 7.42
C LYS A 63 -8.91 8.75 8.35
N ASN A 64 -9.83 7.96 7.80
CA ASN A 64 -10.75 7.16 8.59
C ASN A 64 -10.03 6.06 9.36
N ILE A 65 -9.11 5.33 8.73
CA ILE A 65 -8.30 4.30 9.41
C ILE A 65 -7.55 4.91 10.61
N ILE A 66 -6.88 6.06 10.42
CA ILE A 66 -6.18 6.74 11.52
C ILE A 66 -7.16 7.17 12.61
N LYS A 67 -8.33 7.70 12.24
CA LYS A 67 -9.36 8.10 13.22
C LYS A 67 -9.83 6.91 14.06
N TYR A 68 -10.07 5.76 13.44
CA TYR A 68 -10.53 4.55 14.13
C TYR A 68 -9.42 3.82 14.89
N SER A 69 -8.14 4.12 14.64
CA SER A 69 -7.03 3.56 15.43
C SER A 69 -6.80 4.29 16.75
N ILE A 70 -7.22 5.56 16.88
CA ILE A 70 -7.03 6.37 18.09
C ILE A 70 -7.60 5.68 19.35
N PRO A 71 -8.85 5.16 19.36
CA PRO A 71 -9.40 4.49 20.54
C PRO A 71 -8.58 3.27 21.00
N PHE A 72 -8.06 2.46 20.07
CA PHE A 72 -7.23 1.30 20.39
C PHE A 72 -5.93 1.74 21.08
N ILE A 73 -5.25 2.74 20.53
CA ILE A 73 -4.03 3.31 21.11
C ILE A 73 -4.31 3.86 22.51
N ILE A 74 -5.43 4.57 22.72
CA ILE A 74 -5.81 5.11 24.03
C ILE A 74 -6.02 3.96 25.04
N VAL A 75 -6.80 2.94 24.68
CA VAL A 75 -7.10 1.80 25.57
C VAL A 75 -5.81 1.09 26.01
N GLU A 76 -4.92 0.80 25.07
CA GLU A 76 -3.65 0.12 25.36
C GLU A 76 -2.71 0.99 26.19
N LEU A 77 -2.62 2.28 25.87
CA LEU A 77 -1.82 3.22 26.62
C LEU A 77 -2.33 3.30 28.07
N THR A 78 -3.64 3.40 28.27
CA THR A 78 -4.25 3.39 29.60
C THR A 78 -3.94 2.09 30.35
N LEU A 79 -4.06 0.93 29.70
CA LEU A 79 -3.72 -0.35 30.31
C LEU A 79 -2.25 -0.40 30.75
N PHE A 80 -1.31 -0.03 29.88
CA PHE A 80 0.11 -0.07 30.24
C PHE A 80 0.47 0.94 31.34
N ILE A 81 -0.17 2.10 31.39
CA ILE A 81 0.00 3.06 32.48
C ILE A 81 -0.50 2.46 33.80
N ILE A 82 -1.69 1.85 33.82
CA ILE A 82 -2.26 1.22 35.02
C ILE A 82 -1.34 0.12 35.57
N PHE A 83 -0.73 -0.68 34.69
CA PHE A 83 0.20 -1.74 35.07
C PHE A 83 1.65 -1.27 35.26
N GLY A 84 1.95 0.03 35.09
CA GLY A 84 3.30 0.58 35.24
C GLY A 84 4.31 0.11 34.17
N LEU A 85 3.84 -0.37 33.03
CA LEU A 85 4.65 -1.00 31.97
C LEU A 85 5.26 0.05 31.02
N TRP A 86 6.16 0.89 31.52
CA TRP A 86 6.78 1.99 30.75
C TRP A 86 7.54 1.53 29.50
N SER A 87 8.21 0.37 29.57
CA SER A 87 8.89 -0.23 28.41
C SER A 87 7.89 -0.58 27.30
N ALA A 88 6.71 -1.08 27.64
CA ALA A 88 5.65 -1.37 26.68
C ALA A 88 5.07 -0.10 26.04
N ILE A 89 4.98 1.01 26.79
CA ILE A 89 4.55 2.32 26.24
C ILE A 89 5.53 2.80 25.16
N ILE A 90 6.84 2.77 25.44
CA ILE A 90 7.87 3.14 24.46
C ILE A 90 7.79 2.23 23.22
N GLY A 91 7.65 0.92 23.44
CA GLY A 91 7.43 -0.04 22.37
C GLY A 91 6.21 0.31 21.52
N LEU A 92 5.08 0.61 22.17
CA LEU A 92 3.81 0.95 21.53
C LEU A 92 3.94 2.17 20.60
N PHE A 93 4.67 3.20 21.03
CA PHE A 93 4.98 4.36 20.19
C PHE A 93 5.76 3.97 18.92
N PHE A 94 6.83 3.19 19.06
CA PHE A 94 7.61 2.73 17.89
C PHE A 94 6.79 1.86 16.95
N GLY A 95 5.97 0.95 17.50
CA GLY A 95 5.09 0.09 16.72
C GLY A 95 4.05 0.90 15.94
N THR A 96 3.42 1.87 16.59
CA THR A 96 2.39 2.72 15.99
C THR A 96 2.97 3.58 14.86
N ILE A 97 4.07 4.30 15.13
CA ILE A 97 4.75 5.13 14.11
C ILE A 97 5.25 4.25 12.96
N GLY A 98 5.84 3.10 13.28
CA GLY A 98 6.29 2.12 12.31
C GLY A 98 5.19 1.62 11.38
N SER A 99 4.02 1.32 11.93
CA SER A 99 2.86 0.87 11.14
C SER A 99 2.37 1.96 10.18
N LEU A 100 2.34 3.22 10.61
CA LEU A 100 1.94 4.36 9.77
C LEU A 100 2.94 4.58 8.63
N LEU A 101 4.24 4.56 8.93
CA LEU A 101 5.29 4.65 7.91
C LEU A 101 5.23 3.45 6.95
N GLY A 102 5.00 2.25 7.46
CA GLY A 102 4.81 1.04 6.67
C GLY A 102 3.64 1.15 5.70
N LEU A 103 2.53 1.77 6.12
CA LEU A 103 1.37 2.01 5.26
C LEU A 103 1.70 3.00 4.13
N LEU A 104 2.45 4.05 4.42
CA LEU A 104 2.94 5.00 3.41
C LEU A 104 3.90 4.32 2.41
N PHE A 105 4.79 3.46 2.88
CA PHE A 105 5.68 2.68 2.01
C PHE A 105 4.91 1.73 1.10
N ILE A 106 3.85 1.09 1.60
CA ILE A 106 2.98 0.24 0.77
C ILE A 106 2.33 1.08 -0.32
N ALA A 107 1.73 2.23 0.02
CA ALA A 107 1.09 3.12 -0.96
C ALA A 107 2.08 3.55 -2.07
N LYS A 108 3.31 3.93 -1.69
CA LYS A 108 4.36 4.32 -2.64
C LYS A 108 4.93 3.13 -3.43
N SER A 109 4.90 1.93 -2.87
CA SER A 109 5.34 0.71 -3.55
C SER A 109 4.41 0.29 -4.67
N TYR A 110 3.11 0.57 -4.58
CA TYR A 110 2.17 0.26 -5.67
C TYR A 110 2.45 1.10 -6.93
N GLU A 111 3.02 2.29 -6.75
CA GLU A 111 3.39 3.22 -7.83
C GLU A 111 4.71 2.81 -8.52
N ASN A 112 5.64 2.18 -7.79
CA ASN A 112 6.96 1.79 -8.27
C ASN A 112 7.27 0.32 -7.94
N TYR A 113 6.60 -0.61 -8.62
CA TYR A 113 6.80 -2.06 -8.47
C TYR A 113 8.15 -2.52 -9.06
N ASP A 114 9.26 -2.11 -8.45
CA ASP A 114 10.56 -2.68 -8.77
C ASP A 114 10.65 -4.11 -8.20
N ILE A 115 10.78 -5.08 -9.09
CA ILE A 115 10.93 -6.49 -8.74
C ILE A 115 12.42 -6.82 -8.71
N ILE A 116 12.92 -7.31 -7.57
CA ILE A 116 14.24 -7.94 -7.50
C ILE A 116 14.05 -9.41 -7.85
N THR A 117 14.70 -9.86 -8.92
CA THR A 117 14.81 -11.28 -9.27
C THR A 117 16.04 -11.88 -8.61
N LEU A 118 15.84 -12.84 -7.71
CA LEU A 118 16.89 -13.70 -7.15
C LEU A 118 16.72 -15.10 -7.76
N GLY A 119 17.40 -15.36 -8.89
CA GLY A 119 17.20 -16.60 -9.65
C GLY A 119 15.76 -16.75 -10.16
N SER A 120 15.05 -17.81 -9.76
CA SER A 120 13.64 -18.04 -10.08
C SER A 120 12.66 -17.26 -9.18
N PHE A 121 13.13 -16.70 -8.05
CA PHE A 121 12.29 -15.97 -7.12
C PHE A 121 12.17 -14.50 -7.51
N LYS A 122 10.93 -14.03 -7.67
CA LYS A 122 10.58 -12.62 -7.88
C LYS A 122 10.11 -12.05 -6.55
N ILE A 123 10.93 -11.20 -5.92
CA ILE A 123 10.60 -10.55 -4.66
C ILE A 123 10.41 -9.05 -4.94
N PRO A 124 9.26 -8.45 -4.58
CA PRO A 124 9.09 -7.01 -4.69
C PRO A 124 10.14 -6.32 -3.80
N LYS A 125 10.94 -5.40 -4.34
CA LYS A 125 12.06 -4.74 -3.63
C LYS A 125 11.60 -4.09 -2.32
N MET A 126 10.46 -3.43 -2.37
CA MET A 126 9.85 -2.75 -1.23
C MET A 126 9.28 -3.72 -0.18
N TYR A 127 8.99 -4.97 -0.55
CA TYR A 127 8.52 -5.99 0.40
C TYR A 127 9.64 -6.33 1.38
N GLY A 128 10.85 -6.62 0.89
CA GLY A 128 12.00 -6.91 1.74
C GLY A 128 12.37 -5.72 2.64
N LEU A 129 12.38 -4.50 2.07
CA LEU A 129 12.68 -3.28 2.82
C LEU A 129 11.72 -3.06 4.00
N ARG A 130 10.44 -3.40 3.81
CA ARG A 130 9.42 -3.31 4.87
C ARG A 130 9.72 -4.23 6.05
N TYR A 131 10.14 -5.47 5.81
CA TYR A 131 10.47 -6.40 6.90
C TYR A 131 11.76 -6.00 7.61
N ILE A 132 12.76 -5.52 6.87
CA ILE A 132 13.99 -4.98 7.46
C ILE A 132 13.63 -3.79 8.36
N PHE A 133 12.79 -2.87 7.88
CA PHE A 133 12.33 -1.73 8.66
C PHE A 133 11.60 -2.16 9.94
N TYR A 134 10.68 -3.12 9.87
CA TYR A 134 9.98 -3.62 11.06
C TYR A 134 10.93 -4.32 12.03
N ALA A 135 11.85 -5.15 11.54
CA ALA A 135 12.85 -5.80 12.38
C ALA A 135 13.74 -4.77 13.11
N SER A 136 14.14 -3.70 12.41
CA SER A 136 14.89 -2.60 12.99
C SER A 136 14.11 -1.88 14.09
N LEU A 137 12.78 -1.75 13.98
CA LEU A 137 11.96 -1.15 15.04
C LEU A 137 11.89 -2.03 16.28
N PHE A 138 11.75 -3.35 16.12
CA PHE A 138 11.83 -4.28 17.25
C PHE A 138 13.19 -4.21 17.92
N LEU A 139 14.27 -4.21 17.15
CA LEU A 139 15.63 -4.08 17.68
C LEU A 139 15.81 -2.73 18.40
N LEU A 140 15.37 -1.63 17.80
CA LEU A 140 15.45 -0.30 18.41
C LEU A 140 14.68 -0.24 19.73
N SER A 141 13.48 -0.83 19.78
CA SER A 141 12.70 -0.93 21.02
C SER A 141 13.48 -1.68 22.09
N THR A 142 14.05 -2.84 21.78
CA THR A 142 14.84 -3.62 22.75
C THR A 142 16.05 -2.89 23.30
N LEU A 143 16.72 -2.08 22.47
CA LEU A 143 17.93 -1.35 22.86
C LEU A 143 17.64 -0.16 23.78
N ILE A 144 16.47 0.47 23.63
CA ILE A 144 16.10 1.69 24.37
C ILE A 144 15.37 1.36 25.68
N THR A 145 14.61 0.27 25.72
CA THR A 145 13.79 -0.08 26.88
C THR A 145 14.58 -0.82 27.96
N LYS A 146 14.28 -0.54 29.23
CA LYS A 146 14.87 -1.26 30.38
C LYS A 146 14.44 -2.72 30.44
N GLU A 147 13.23 -3.02 29.98
CA GLU A 147 12.66 -4.37 29.94
C GLU A 147 12.38 -4.77 28.48
N PRO A 148 13.35 -5.42 27.80
CA PRO A 148 13.29 -5.65 26.36
C PRO A 148 12.05 -6.44 25.91
N MET A 149 11.61 -7.41 26.72
CA MET A 149 10.41 -8.21 26.44
C MET A 149 9.16 -7.33 26.32
N TRP A 150 8.97 -6.40 27.26
CA TRP A 150 7.83 -5.49 27.25
C TRP A 150 7.94 -4.46 26.12
N GLY A 151 9.15 -4.00 25.79
CA GLY A 151 9.40 -3.19 24.60
C GLY A 151 8.93 -3.87 23.31
N ILE A 152 9.37 -5.12 23.10
CA ILE A 152 8.95 -5.94 21.94
C ILE A 152 7.44 -6.10 21.89
N ILE A 153 6.82 -6.49 23.02
CA ILE A 153 5.37 -6.70 23.10
C ILE A 153 4.62 -5.42 22.76
N GLY A 154 5.04 -4.29 23.33
CA GLY A 154 4.48 -2.98 23.01
C GLY A 154 4.60 -2.64 21.52
N THR A 155 5.77 -2.85 20.92
CA THR A 155 5.97 -2.62 19.47
C THR A 155 5.10 -3.51 18.62
N PHE A 156 4.96 -4.79 18.99
CA PHE A 156 4.08 -5.71 18.28
C PHE A 156 2.61 -5.26 18.33
N ILE A 157 2.13 -4.88 19.51
CA ILE A 157 0.77 -4.38 19.73
C ILE A 157 0.53 -3.09 18.91
N GLY A 158 1.47 -2.14 18.95
CA GLY A 158 1.38 -0.91 18.15
C GLY A 158 1.30 -1.18 16.65
N MET A 159 2.02 -2.20 16.15
CA MET A 159 1.96 -2.61 14.75
C MET A 159 0.66 -3.33 14.38
N ILE A 160 0.08 -4.14 15.29
CA ILE A 160 -1.11 -4.94 14.98
C ILE A 160 -2.38 -4.10 14.99
N ASN A 161 -2.43 -3.03 15.77
CA ASN A 161 -3.59 -2.14 15.87
C ASN A 161 -4.08 -1.64 14.52
N LEU A 162 -3.17 -1.16 13.69
CA LEU A 162 -3.53 -0.64 12.39
C LEU A 162 -4.13 -1.74 11.50
N LYS A 163 -3.62 -2.97 11.58
CA LYS A 163 -4.17 -4.12 10.86
C LYS A 163 -5.55 -4.51 11.36
N MET A 164 -5.76 -4.50 12.68
CA MET A 164 -7.07 -4.77 13.29
C MET A 164 -8.10 -3.73 12.84
N VAL A 165 -7.72 -2.45 12.83
CA VAL A 165 -8.59 -1.37 12.37
C VAL A 165 -8.90 -1.51 10.88
N ILE A 166 -7.92 -1.82 10.04
CA ILE A 166 -8.15 -2.10 8.61
C ILE A 166 -9.11 -3.28 8.46
N TYR A 167 -8.90 -4.38 9.18
CA TYR A 167 -9.75 -5.56 9.13
C TYR A 167 -11.20 -5.24 9.55
N LEU A 168 -11.37 -4.55 10.68
CA LEU A 168 -12.70 -4.13 11.17
C LEU A 168 -13.38 -3.14 10.22
N PHE A 169 -12.61 -2.25 9.60
CA PHE A 169 -13.12 -1.30 8.62
C PHE A 169 -13.56 -2.01 7.32
N SER A 170 -12.73 -2.93 6.80
CA SER A 170 -13.03 -3.76 5.62
C SER A 170 -14.06 -4.86 5.87
N TRP A 171 -14.39 -5.17 7.12
CA TRP A 171 -15.50 -6.06 7.47
C TRP A 171 -16.85 -5.32 7.47
N ARG A 172 -16.84 -4.01 7.77
CA ARG A 172 -18.04 -3.17 7.87
C ARG A 172 -18.50 -2.64 6.50
N TRP A 173 -17.60 -2.55 5.53
CA TRP A 173 -17.79 -1.97 4.20
C TRP A 173 -17.34 -2.95 3.12
#